data_AF-A0A961BGQ0-F1
#
_entry.id   AF-A0A961BGQ0-F1
#
_cell.length_a   1.000
_cell.length_b   1.000
_cell.length_c   1.000
_cell.angle_alpha   90.00
_cell.angle_beta   90.00
_cell.angle_gamma   90.00
#
_symmetry.space_group_name_H-M   'P 1'
#
loop_
_entity.id
_entity.type
_entity.pdbx_description
1 polymer ?
#
loop_
_entity_poly.entity_id
_entity_poly.type
_entity_poly.pdbx_seq_one_letter_code
_entity_poly.pdbx_strand_id
1 'polypeptide(L)'
;MGRLGDRFHRIDDRIAAYLSRRINDPQAHDLVIKATDCGALMPSQIPAVLQEWRAPEHDDFRPRNAWSLFNACTDVFKGLNPNVMVNRNQALHGLFEGLVGLR
;
A
#
# COMPACT_ATOMS: atom_id res chain seq x y z
N MET A 1 -15.49 -14.72 22.91
CA MET A 1 -15.25 -14.42 21.49
C MET A 1 -13.77 -14.11 21.32
N GLY A 2 -13.07 -14.86 20.47
CA GLY A 2 -11.60 -14.98 20.50
C GLY A 2 -10.87 -13.90 19.70
N ARG A 3 -9.74 -13.41 20.24
CA ARG A 3 -8.85 -12.36 19.68
C ARG A 3 -8.44 -12.57 18.20
N LEU A 4 -8.56 -13.80 17.70
CA LEU A 4 -8.25 -14.14 16.32
C LEU A 4 -9.37 -13.72 15.34
N GLY A 5 -10.65 -13.86 15.73
CA GLY A 5 -11.79 -13.44 14.92
C GLY A 5 -11.83 -11.92 14.70
N ASP A 6 -11.58 -11.17 15.77
CA ASP A 6 -11.53 -9.70 15.72
C ASP A 6 -10.41 -9.19 14.80
N ARG A 7 -9.30 -9.93 14.71
CA ARG A 7 -8.17 -9.57 13.84
C ARG A 7 -8.49 -9.78 12.36
N PHE A 8 -9.18 -10.87 12.03
CA PHE A 8 -9.59 -11.15 10.64
C PHE A 8 -10.58 -10.12 10.12
N HIS A 9 -11.58 -9.77 10.93
CA HIS A 9 -12.59 -8.77 10.54
C HIS A 9 -11.94 -7.41 10.19
N ARG A 10 -10.97 -6.97 11.00
CA ARG A 10 -10.22 -5.73 10.72
C ARG A 10 -9.39 -5.78 9.44
N ILE A 11 -8.90 -6.95 9.04
CA ILE A 11 -8.20 -7.12 7.77
C ILE A 11 -9.18 -6.95 6.61
N ASP A 12 -10.33 -7.60 6.69
CA ASP A 12 -11.37 -7.52 5.65
C ASP A 12 -11.89 -6.08 5.47
N ASP A 13 -12.15 -5.38 6.58
CA ASP A 13 -12.59 -3.99 6.56
C ASP A 13 -11.57 -3.07 5.88
N ARG A 14 -10.27 -3.29 6.15
CA ARG A 14 -9.20 -2.52 5.54
C ARG A 14 -9.08 -2.81 4.04
N ILE A 15 -9.18 -4.07 3.63
CA ILE A 15 -9.16 -4.45 2.22
C ILE A 15 -10.35 -3.79 1.49
N ALA A 16 -11.55 -3.86 2.07
CA ALA A 16 -12.73 -3.24 1.51
C ALA A 16 -12.60 -1.70 1.38
N ALA A 17 -12.04 -1.04 2.39
CA ALA A 17 -11.76 0.40 2.36
C ALA A 17 -10.75 0.76 1.26
N TYR A 18 -9.72 -0.05 1.05
CA TYR A 18 -8.72 0.18 0.02
C TYR A 18 -9.29 -0.04 -1.39
N LEU A 19 -10.11 -1.08 -1.57
CA LEU A 19 -10.75 -1.39 -2.85
C LEU A 19 -11.73 -0.29 -3.29
N SER A 20 -12.45 0.32 -2.34
CA SER A 20 -13.44 1.38 -2.62
C SER A 20 -12.80 2.76 -2.89
N ARG A 21 -11.60 3.02 -2.38
CA ARG A 21 -10.91 4.31 -2.57
C ARG A 21 -10.27 4.42 -3.95
N ARG A 22 -10.93 5.10 -4.90
CA ARG A 22 -10.34 5.45 -6.20
C ARG A 22 -9.13 6.38 -6.05
N ILE A 23 -8.09 6.13 -6.85
CA ILE A 23 -6.84 6.88 -6.90
C ILE A 23 -6.52 7.18 -8.36
N ASN A 24 -6.36 8.46 -8.70
CA ASN A 24 -5.88 8.89 -10.01
C ASN A 24 -4.35 9.07 -10.04
N ASP A 25 -3.78 9.33 -11.21
CA ASP A 25 -2.32 9.39 -11.36
C ASP A 25 -1.65 10.51 -10.52
N PRO A 26 -2.18 11.76 -10.47
CA PRO A 26 -1.64 12.77 -9.57
C PRO A 26 -1.66 12.35 -8.09
N GLN A 27 -2.75 11.72 -7.64
CA GLN A 27 -2.85 11.19 -6.27
C GLN A 27 -1.85 10.05 -6.04
N ALA A 28 -1.66 9.16 -7.02
CA ALA A 28 -0.68 8.09 -6.91
C ALA A 28 0.74 8.66 -6.78
N HIS A 29 1.09 9.65 -7.60
CA HIS A 29 2.39 10.33 -7.50
C HIS A 29 2.58 10.96 -6.11
N ASP A 30 1.61 11.73 -5.61
CA ASP A 30 1.67 12.34 -4.28
C ASP A 30 1.79 11.29 -3.15
N LEU A 31 1.03 10.19 -3.23
CA LEU A 31 1.09 9.11 -2.24
C LEU A 31 2.43 8.37 -2.24
N VAL A 32 3.07 8.18 -3.41
CA VAL A 32 4.40 7.58 -3.50
C VAL A 32 5.48 8.49 -2.89
N ILE A 33 5.35 9.81 -3.05
CA ILE A 33 6.22 10.77 -2.36
C ILE A 33 5.99 10.70 -0.85
N LYS A 34 4.74 10.74 -0.39
CA LYS A 34 4.41 10.61 1.04
C LYS A 34 4.89 9.30 1.67
N ALA A 35 4.87 8.20 0.90
CA ALA A 35 5.43 6.93 1.32
C ALA A 35 6.96 6.98 1.48
N THR A 36 7.64 7.82 0.68
CA THR A 36 9.07 8.10 0.86
C THR A 36 9.30 8.97 2.10
N ASP A 37 8.48 10.01 2.31
CA ASP A 37 8.58 10.92 3.45
C ASP A 37 8.37 10.21 4.80
N CYS A 38 7.48 9.20 4.86
CA CYS A 38 7.27 8.39 6.05
C CYS A 38 8.23 7.20 6.19
N GLY A 39 9.20 7.05 5.27
CA GLY A 39 10.21 6.00 5.31
C GLY A 39 9.71 4.61 4.88
N ALA A 40 8.50 4.50 4.33
CA ALA A 40 8.00 3.25 3.76
C ALA A 40 8.73 2.89 2.45
N LEU A 41 9.09 3.88 1.64
CA LEU A 41 9.85 3.71 0.39
C LEU A 41 11.19 4.45 0.44
N MET A 42 12.16 3.95 -0.33
CA MET A 42 13.38 4.70 -0.67
C MET A 42 13.14 5.49 -1.96
N PRO A 43 13.79 6.65 -2.16
CA PRO A 43 13.70 7.41 -3.42
C PRO A 43 14.04 6.57 -4.66
N SER A 44 14.99 5.64 -4.54
CA SER A 44 15.39 4.73 -5.61
C SER A 44 14.30 3.73 -6.03
N GLN A 45 13.27 3.51 -5.21
CA GLN A 45 12.17 2.59 -5.49
C GLN A 45 11.00 3.27 -6.22
N ILE A 46 10.95 4.60 -6.25
CA ILE A 46 9.87 5.36 -6.89
C ILE A 46 9.64 4.93 -8.35
N PRO A 47 10.68 4.78 -9.20
CA PRO A 47 10.46 4.37 -10.60
C PRO A 47 9.78 3.00 -10.72
N ALA A 48 10.17 2.03 -9.89
CA ALA A 48 9.60 0.68 -9.91
C ALA A 48 8.15 0.66 -9.45
N VAL A 49 7.81 1.38 -8.37
CA VAL A 49 6.42 1.51 -7.90
C VAL A 49 5.53 2.18 -8.96
N LEU A 50 6.02 3.23 -9.61
CA LEU A 50 5.26 3.92 -10.65
C LEU A 50 5.13 3.10 -11.94
N GLN A 51 6.12 2.26 -12.25
CA GLN A 51 6.03 1.29 -13.34
C GLN A 51 4.91 0.28 -13.06
N GLU A 52 4.91 -0.33 -11.88
CA GLU A 52 3.89 -1.31 -11.47
C GLU A 52 2.49 -0.67 -11.40
N TRP A 53 2.38 0.57 -10.92
CA TRP A 53 1.11 1.31 -10.99
C TRP A 53 0.63 1.48 -12.44
N ARG A 54 1.51 1.88 -13.37
CA ARG A 54 1.12 2.22 -14.74
C ARG A 54 0.80 0.98 -15.57
N ALA A 55 1.63 -0.05 -15.47
CA ALA A 55 1.53 -1.30 -16.21
C ALA A 55 1.75 -2.48 -15.24
N PRO A 56 0.73 -2.82 -14.43
CA PRO A 56 0.84 -3.86 -13.41
C PRO A 56 0.99 -5.25 -14.03
N GLU A 57 1.84 -6.07 -13.40
CA GLU A 57 2.01 -7.48 -13.77
C GLU A 57 0.82 -8.34 -13.30
N HIS A 58 0.15 -7.91 -12.21
CA HIS A 58 -0.95 -8.63 -11.60
C HIS A 58 -2.32 -8.02 -11.95
N ASP A 59 -3.28 -8.84 -12.37
CA ASP A 59 -4.62 -8.39 -12.76
C ASP A 59 -5.36 -7.66 -11.63
N ASP A 60 -5.17 -8.09 -10.38
CA ASP A 60 -5.75 -7.45 -9.19
C ASP A 60 -5.19 -6.04 -8.92
N PHE A 61 -4.07 -5.68 -9.55
CA PHE A 61 -3.44 -4.36 -9.42
C PHE A 61 -3.84 -3.42 -10.57
N ARG A 62 -4.61 -3.89 -11.57
CA ARG A 62 -5.13 -3.06 -12.66
C ARG A 62 -6.14 -1.98 -12.22
N PRO A 63 -7.03 -2.21 -11.24
CA PRO A 63 -7.95 -1.19 -10.79
C PRO A 63 -7.23 0.08 -10.30
N ARG A 64 -7.74 1.26 -10.66
CA ARG A 64 -7.17 2.54 -10.19
C ARG A 64 -7.70 2.90 -8.79
N ASN A 65 -7.29 2.15 -7.78
CA ASN A 65 -7.69 2.32 -6.37
C ASN A 65 -6.51 2.18 -5.39
N ALA A 66 -6.77 2.44 -4.11
CA ALA A 66 -5.75 2.39 -3.07
C ALA A 66 -5.22 0.97 -2.85
N TRP A 67 -6.03 -0.07 -3.05
CA TRP A 67 -5.56 -1.45 -3.00
C TRP A 67 -4.45 -1.72 -4.02
N SER A 68 -4.65 -1.31 -5.26
CA SER A 68 -3.68 -1.52 -6.32
C SER A 68 -2.39 -0.72 -6.12
N LEU A 69 -2.48 0.53 -5.67
CA LEU A 69 -1.28 1.31 -5.34
C LEU A 69 -0.54 0.76 -4.12
N PHE A 70 -1.26 0.31 -3.09
CA PHE A 70 -0.66 -0.33 -1.91
C PHE A 70 0.16 -1.55 -2.34
N ASN A 71 -0.42 -2.38 -3.20
CA ASN A 71 0.26 -3.57 -3.70
C ASN A 71 1.49 -3.23 -4.56
N ALA A 72 1.40 -2.22 -5.44
CA ALA A 72 2.55 -1.73 -6.20
C ALA A 72 3.71 -1.27 -5.28
N CYS A 73 3.40 -0.64 -4.15
CA CYS A 73 4.40 -0.29 -3.13
C CYS A 73 4.97 -1.53 -2.42
N THR A 74 4.16 -2.54 -2.11
CA THR A 74 4.67 -3.75 -1.44
C THR A 74 5.44 -4.67 -2.38
N ASP A 75 5.22 -4.56 -3.69
CA ASP A 75 5.93 -5.36 -4.69
C ASP A 75 7.44 -5.14 -4.61
N VAL A 76 7.86 -3.87 -4.47
CA VAL A 76 9.27 -3.49 -4.30
C VAL A 76 9.88 -3.89 -2.95
N PHE A 77 9.10 -4.51 -2.04
CA PHE A 77 9.61 -5.09 -0.80
C PHE A 77 10.05 -6.55 -0.94
N LYS A 78 9.72 -7.20 -2.06
CA LYS A 78 10.18 -8.56 -2.36
C LYS A 78 11.72 -8.61 -2.30
N GLY A 79 12.26 -9.55 -1.53
CA GLY A 79 13.72 -9.72 -1.37
C GLY A 79 14.39 -8.82 -0.33
N LEU A 80 13.65 -7.93 0.35
CA LEU A 80 14.20 -7.18 1.48
C LEU A 80 14.43 -8.07 2.71
N ASN A 81 15.37 -7.67 3.56
CA ASN A 81 15.54 -8.29 4.87
C ASN A 81 14.21 -8.21 5.68
N PRO A 82 13.74 -9.29 6.31
CA PRO A 82 12.46 -9.31 7.02
C PRO A 82 12.29 -8.19 8.07
N ASN A 83 13.35 -7.84 8.80
CA ASN A 83 13.29 -6.78 9.82
C ASN A 83 13.04 -5.40 9.19
N VAL A 84 13.61 -5.14 8.01
CA VAL A 84 13.39 -3.90 7.25
C VAL A 84 11.97 -3.91 6.66
N MET A 85 11.54 -5.05 6.13
CA MET A 85 10.22 -5.22 5.53
C MET A 85 9.08 -4.94 6.53
N VAL A 86 9.18 -5.43 7.77
CA VAL A 86 8.17 -5.20 8.81
C VAL A 86 7.98 -3.71 9.08
N ASN A 87 9.07 -2.98 9.29
CA ASN A 87 9.01 -1.54 9.59
C ASN A 87 8.41 -0.74 8.41
N ARG A 88 8.81 -1.07 7.18
CA ARG A 88 8.28 -0.41 5.96
C ARG A 88 6.80 -0.70 5.74
N ASN A 89 6.37 -1.95 5.93
CA ASN A 89 4.95 -2.31 5.85
C ASN A 89 4.13 -1.56 6.90
N GLN A 90 4.63 -1.43 8.13
CA GLN A 90 3.92 -0.70 9.18
C GLN A 90 3.74 0.78 8.81
N ALA A 91 4.79 1.44 8.31
CA ALA A 91 4.71 2.83 7.84
C ALA A 91 3.74 2.99 6.66
N LEU A 92 3.77 2.06 5.70
CA LEU A 92 2.88 2.06 4.54
C LEU A 92 1.41 1.86 4.96
N HIS A 93 1.14 0.94 5.89
CA HIS A 93 -0.19 0.75 6.46
C HIS A 93 -0.70 2.03 7.12
N GLY A 94 0.10 2.69 7.97
CA GLY A 94 -0.32 3.93 8.62
C GLY A 94 -0.66 5.06 7.64
N LEU A 95 0.09 5.18 6.54
CA LEU A 95 -0.20 6.13 5.47
C LEU A 95 -1.56 5.83 4.80
N PHE A 96 -1.79 4.59 4.41
CA PHE A 96 -3.01 4.21 3.68
C PHE A 96 -4.25 4.14 4.58
N GLU A 97 -4.11 3.74 5.85
CA GLU A 97 -5.18 3.82 6.85
C GLU A 97 -5.63 5.28 7.05
N GLY A 98 -4.67 6.22 7.09
CA GLY A 98 -4.97 7.66 7.09
C GLY A 98 -5.69 8.14 5.84
N LEU A 99 -5.38 7.57 4.67
CA LEU A 99 -6.03 7.89 3.38
C LEU A 99 -7.49 7.44 3.32
N VAL A 100 -7.83 6.31 3.96
CA VAL A 100 -9.18 5.73 3.96
C VAL A 100 -9.99 6.00 5.24
N GLY A 101 -9.40 6.68 6.22
CA GLY A 101 -10.09 7.11 7.45
C GLY A 101 -10.20 6.03 8.54
N LEU A 102 -9.33 5.01 8.54
CA LEU A 102 -9.36 3.88 9.49
C LEU A 102 -8.45 4.09 10.72
N ARG A 103 -8.35 5.32 11.24
CA ARG A 103 -7.50 5.61 12.42
C ARG A 103 -8.17 5.28 13.75
#